data_AF-A0A8B7IRQ6-F1
#
_entry.id   AF-A0A8B7IRQ6-F1
#
_cell.length_a   1.000
_cell.length_b   1.000
_cell.length_c   1.000
_cell.angle_alpha   90.00
_cell.angle_beta   90.00
_cell.angle_gamma   90.00
#
_symmetry.space_group_name_H-M   'P 1'
#
loop_
_entity.id
_entity.type
_entity.pdbx_description
1 polymer ?
#
loop_
_entity_poly.entity_id
_entity_poly.type
_entity_poly.pdbx_seq_one_letter_code
_entity_poly.pdbx_strand_id
1 'polypeptide(L)'
;NLEGFLEEFADISKEDQIKKLHDLLGPHMLRRLKADVFKNMPAKTELIVRVELSPMQKKYYKYILTRNFEALNSRGGGNQVSLLNIMMDLKKCCNHPYLFPVAAM
;
A
#
# COMPACT_ATOMS: atom_id res chain seq x y z
N ASN A 1 10.23 -4.42 29.62
CA ASN A 1 11.39 -4.04 28.79
C ASN A 1 11.09 -4.47 27.35
N LEU A 2 11.34 -3.62 26.37
CA LEU A 2 11.15 -3.92 24.94
C LEU A 2 11.97 -5.15 24.50
N GLU A 3 13.20 -5.28 24.99
CA GLU A 3 14.09 -6.39 24.61
C GLU A 3 13.52 -7.74 25.03
N GLY A 4 13.09 -7.88 26.29
CA GLY A 4 12.47 -9.11 26.78
C GLY A 4 11.15 -9.46 26.07
N PHE A 5 10.38 -8.46 25.63
CA PHE A 5 9.19 -8.69 24.83
C PHE A 5 9.54 -9.19 23.42
N LEU A 6 10.56 -8.60 22.79
CA LEU A 6 11.02 -9.04 21.47
C LEU A 6 11.61 -10.44 21.52
N GLU A 7 12.33 -10.81 22.58
CA GLU A 7 12.83 -12.17 22.78
C GLU A 7 11.69 -13.18 23.00
N GLU A 8 10.73 -12.87 23.87
CA GLU A 8 9.64 -13.78 24.20
C GLU A 8 8.65 -14.00 23.03
N PHE A 9 8.47 -12.99 22.17
CA PHE A 9 7.52 -13.02 21.06
C PHE A 9 8.16 -12.89 19.66
N ALA A 10 9.47 -13.18 19.52
CA ALA A 10 10.18 -13.13 18.24
C ALA A 10 9.55 -14.03 17.16
N ASP A 11 9.03 -15.18 17.59
CA ASP A 11 8.39 -16.17 16.74
C ASP A 11 6.97 -16.42 17.26
N ILE A 12 5.95 -15.91 16.56
CA ILE A 12 4.54 -16.00 16.98
C ILE A 12 3.88 -17.27 16.40
N SER A 13 4.68 -18.24 15.94
CA SER A 13 4.13 -19.47 15.35
C SER A 13 3.61 -20.49 16.37
N LYS A 14 3.95 -20.35 17.67
CA LYS A 14 3.52 -21.28 18.72
C LYS A 14 2.21 -20.83 19.37
N GLU A 15 1.26 -21.76 19.50
CA GLU A 15 -0.04 -21.50 20.15
C GLU A 15 0.11 -20.97 21.60
N ASP A 16 1.10 -21.45 22.34
CA ASP A 16 1.36 -21.00 23.72
C ASP A 16 1.74 -19.51 23.80
N GLN A 17 2.51 -19.00 22.83
CA GLN A 17 2.88 -17.58 22.79
C GLN A 17 1.68 -16.71 22.42
N ILE A 18 0.82 -17.19 21.51
CA ILE A 18 -0.44 -16.52 21.16
C ILE A 18 -1.32 -16.39 22.40
N LYS A 19 -1.50 -17.48 23.16
CA LYS A 19 -2.32 -17.48 24.38
C LYS A 19 -1.78 -16.51 25.44
N LYS A 20 -0.48 -16.54 25.73
CA LYS A 20 0.17 -15.60 26.66
C LYS A 20 -0.05 -14.14 26.25
N LEU A 21 0.07 -13.83 24.96
CA LEU A 21 -0.15 -12.48 24.45
C LEU A 21 -1.62 -12.05 24.61
N HIS A 22 -2.56 -12.96 24.36
CA HIS A 22 -3.99 -12.73 24.60
C HIS A 22 -4.29 -12.46 26.08
N ASP A 23 -3.68 -13.20 27.00
CA ASP A 23 -3.87 -12.99 28.45
C ASP A 23 -3.31 -11.63 28.91
N LEU A 24 -2.15 -11.24 28.37
CA LEU A 24 -1.54 -9.94 28.66
C LEU A 24 -2.35 -8.75 28.13
N LEU A 25 -2.96 -8.90 26.95
CA LEU A 25 -3.78 -7.86 26.31
C LEU A 25 -5.24 -7.84 26.77
N GLY A 26 -5.76 -8.96 27.27
CA GLY A 26 -7.17 -9.16 27.65
C GLY A 26 -7.79 -8.04 28.52
N PRO A 27 -7.14 -7.56 29.59
CA PRO A 27 -7.71 -6.48 30.42
C PRO A 27 -7.66 -5.10 29.75
N HIS A 28 -6.91 -4.93 28.66
CA HIS A 28 -6.66 -3.63 28.03
C HIS A 28 -7.26 -3.49 26.63
N MET A 29 -7.52 -4.60 25.93
CA MET A 29 -7.95 -4.60 24.53
C MET A 29 -9.11 -5.57 24.32
N LEU A 30 -10.25 -5.03 23.85
CA LEU A 30 -11.39 -5.82 23.39
C LEU A 30 -11.40 -5.89 21.85
N ARG A 31 -11.36 -7.09 21.30
CA ARG A 31 -11.45 -7.35 19.85
C ARG A 31 -12.54 -8.39 19.58
N ARG A 32 -13.44 -8.11 18.62
CA ARG A 32 -14.50 -9.03 18.15
C ARG A 32 -14.44 -9.19 16.64
N LEU A 33 -14.77 -10.37 16.12
CA LEU A 33 -14.88 -10.60 14.68
C LEU A 33 -16.32 -10.34 14.20
N LYS A 34 -16.48 -9.85 12.97
CA LYS A 34 -17.83 -9.64 12.39
C LYS A 34 -18.64 -10.93 12.32
N ALA A 35 -17.98 -12.06 12.09
CA ALA A 35 -18.60 -13.39 12.04
C ALA A 35 -19.28 -13.78 13.36
N ASP A 36 -18.71 -13.38 14.51
CA ASP A 36 -19.23 -13.74 15.83
C ASP A 36 -20.45 -12.89 16.23
N VAL A 37 -20.56 -11.68 15.67
CA VAL A 37 -21.56 -10.67 16.06
C VAL A 37 -22.71 -10.58 15.07
N PHE A 38 -22.45 -10.69 13.76
CA PHE A 38 -23.44 -10.48 12.71
C PHE A 38 -23.66 -11.74 11.86
N LYS A 39 -24.46 -12.68 12.38
CA LYS A 39 -24.71 -14.00 11.76
C LYS A 39 -25.39 -13.94 10.38
N ASN A 40 -26.12 -12.87 10.09
CA ASN A 40 -26.82 -12.69 8.80
C ASN A 40 -26.05 -11.78 7.81
N MET A 41 -24.80 -11.43 8.11
CA MET A 41 -23.99 -10.61 7.20
C MET A 41 -23.46 -11.47 6.05
N PRO A 42 -23.60 -11.03 4.79
CA PRO A 42 -23.00 -11.72 3.65
C PRO A 42 -21.49 -11.87 3.79
N ALA A 43 -20.94 -12.99 3.30
CA ALA A 43 -19.50 -13.24 3.32
C ALA A 43 -18.75 -12.21 2.45
N LYS A 44 -17.55 -11.80 2.90
CA LYS A 44 -16.64 -10.99 2.09
C LYS A 44 -15.94 -11.90 1.08
N THR A 45 -16.07 -11.60 -0.21
CA THR A 45 -15.25 -12.20 -1.27
C THR A 45 -14.21 -11.20 -1.74
N GLU A 46 -12.99 -11.66 -2.00
CA GLU A 46 -11.89 -10.84 -2.52
C GLU A 46 -11.45 -11.40 -3.87
N LEU A 47 -11.43 -10.54 -4.88
CA LEU A 47 -11.14 -10.88 -6.27
C LEU A 47 -10.04 -9.96 -6.77
N ILE A 48 -8.93 -10.54 -7.22
CA ILE A 48 -7.81 -9.79 -7.80
C ILE A 48 -8.00 -9.74 -9.32
N VAL A 49 -8.44 -8.59 -9.82
CA VAL A 49 -8.56 -8.35 -11.26
C VAL A 49 -7.23 -7.82 -11.79
N ARG A 50 -6.54 -8.63 -12.58
CA ARG A 50 -5.30 -8.22 -13.25
C ARG A 50 -5.65 -7.40 -14.48
N VAL A 51 -5.05 -6.22 -14.63
CA VAL A 51 -5.27 -5.31 -15.75
C VAL A 51 -3.96 -4.98 -16.44
N GLU A 52 -4.02 -4.72 -17.73
CA GLU A 52 -2.88 -4.23 -18.49
C GLU A 52 -2.78 -2.70 -18.46
N LEU A 53 -1.57 -2.18 -18.63
CA LEU A 53 -1.35 -0.74 -18.79
C LEU A 53 -1.83 -0.26 -20.16
N SER A 54 -2.58 0.84 -20.17
CA SER A 54 -2.94 1.55 -21.40
C SER A 54 -1.69 2.09 -22.14
N PRO A 55 -1.79 2.38 -23.45
CA PRO A 55 -0.66 2.95 -24.21
C PRO A 55 -0.09 4.23 -23.59
N MET A 56 -0.96 5.10 -23.06
CA MET A 56 -0.55 6.34 -22.38
C MET A 56 0.20 6.03 -21.07
N GLN A 57 -0.31 5.12 -20.25
CA GLN A 57 0.39 4.68 -19.04
C GLN A 57 1.75 4.07 -19.37
N LYS A 58 1.84 3.18 -20.38
CA LYS A 58 3.12 2.58 -20.82
C LYS A 58 4.15 3.64 -21.19
N LYS A 59 3.73 4.71 -21.89
CA LYS A 59 4.59 5.84 -22.27
C LYS A 59 5.14 6.57 -21.04
N TYR A 60 4.28 6.95 -20.10
CA TYR A 60 4.68 7.65 -18.87
C TYR A 60 5.51 6.75 -17.96
N TYR A 61 5.16 5.46 -17.87
CA TYR A 61 5.92 4.46 -17.13
C TYR A 61 7.35 4.35 -17.65
N LYS A 62 7.53 4.34 -18.97
CA LYS A 62 8.85 4.39 -19.61
C LYS A 62 9.60 5.68 -19.23
N TYR A 63 8.96 6.84 -19.30
CA TYR A 63 9.59 8.12 -18.94
C TYR A 63 10.09 8.16 -17.49
N ILE A 64 9.31 7.59 -16.55
CA ILE A 64 9.70 7.49 -15.14
C ILE A 64 10.90 6.57 -14.98
N LEU A 65 10.89 5.39 -15.61
CA LEU A 65 12.00 4.43 -15.54
C LEU A 65 13.29 4.99 -16.14
N THR A 66 13.19 5.70 -17.28
CA THR A 66 14.35 6.32 -17.94
C THR A 66 14.75 7.66 -17.33
N ARG A 67 14.07 8.11 -16.26
CA ARG A 67 14.29 9.42 -15.62
C ARG A 67 14.26 10.59 -16.60
N ASN A 68 13.32 10.58 -17.54
CA ASN A 68 13.19 11.63 -18.54
C ASN A 68 12.45 12.84 -17.95
N PHE A 69 13.20 13.75 -17.32
CA PHE A 69 12.65 14.96 -16.69
C PHE A 69 11.98 15.91 -17.69
N GLU A 70 12.50 16.02 -18.92
CA GLU A 70 11.95 16.92 -19.93
C GLU A 70 10.55 16.50 -20.38
N ALA A 71 10.30 15.19 -20.49
CA ALA A 71 9.01 14.65 -20.88
C ALA A 71 7.99 14.62 -19.73
N LEU A 72 8.47 14.59 -18.48
CA LEU A 72 7.62 14.52 -17.28
C LEU A 72 7.26 15.89 -16.70
N ASN A 73 7.96 16.94 -17.13
CA ASN A 73 7.80 18.28 -16.60
C ASN A 73 7.45 19.29 -17.69
N SER A 74 6.51 20.19 -17.38
CA SER A 74 6.22 21.33 -18.24
C SER A 74 7.28 22.41 -18.01
N ARG A 75 7.59 23.17 -19.07
CA ARG A 75 8.57 24.28 -19.04
C ARG A 75 8.09 25.50 -18.23
N GLY A 76 6.90 25.45 -17.64
CA GLY A 76 6.21 26.56 -16.96
C GLY A 76 6.55 26.77 -15.49
N GLY A 77 7.58 26.12 -14.93
CA GLY A 77 8.14 26.49 -13.62
C GLY A 77 7.28 26.19 -12.39
N GLY A 78 6.34 25.24 -12.45
CA GLY A 78 5.53 24.80 -11.30
C GLY A 78 5.36 23.28 -11.22
N ASN A 79 5.20 22.74 -10.00
CA ASN A 79 4.99 21.32 -9.66
C ASN A 79 5.75 20.29 -10.53
N GLN A 80 7.07 20.38 -10.45
CA GLN A 80 7.96 19.48 -11.17
C GLN A 80 7.98 18.09 -10.53
N VAL A 81 7.80 17.06 -11.34
CA VAL A 81 8.09 15.66 -11.02
C VAL A 81 9.59 15.54 -10.78
N SER A 82 9.95 15.51 -9.50
CA SER A 82 11.35 15.46 -9.04
C SER A 82 11.95 14.04 -9.11
N LEU A 83 11.13 12.99 -9.23
CA LEU A 83 11.53 11.58 -9.29
C LEU A 83 12.41 11.10 -8.12
N LEU A 84 12.44 11.81 -6.98
CA LEU A 84 13.13 11.34 -5.77
C LEU A 84 12.52 10.04 -5.23
N ASN A 85 11.21 9.88 -5.38
CA ASN A 85 10.48 8.67 -5.00
C ASN A 85 9.86 7.99 -6.22
N ILE A 86 10.71 7.33 -7.00
CA ILE A 86 10.33 6.61 -8.23
C ILE A 86 9.20 5.61 -7.95
N MET A 87 9.23 4.91 -6.81
CA MET A 87 8.19 3.93 -6.46
C MET A 87 6.81 4.58 -6.34
N MET A 88 6.73 5.79 -5.78
CA MET A 88 5.47 6.51 -5.70
C MET A 88 4.99 6.99 -7.07
N ASP A 89 5.91 7.48 -7.91
CA ASP A 89 5.57 7.97 -9.25
C ASP A 89 5.10 6.82 -10.16
N LEU A 90 5.72 5.64 -10.09
CA LEU A 90 5.24 4.45 -10.80
C LEU A 90 3.82 4.05 -10.35
N LYS A 91 3.53 4.10 -9.04
CA LYS A 91 2.17 3.86 -8.51
C LYS A 91 1.17 4.89 -9.05
N LYS A 92 1.52 6.18 -9.08
CA LYS A 92 0.66 7.24 -9.65
C LYS A 92 0.36 6.97 -11.12
N CYS A 93 1.37 6.57 -11.90
CA CYS A 93 1.19 6.21 -13.30
C CYS A 93 0.22 5.03 -13.51
N CYS A 94 0.34 3.98 -12.69
CA CYS A 94 -0.56 2.83 -12.75
C CYS A 94 -2.00 3.18 -12.37
N ASN A 95 -2.21 4.11 -11.42
CA ASN A 95 -3.54 4.56 -11.05
C ASN A 95 -4.17 5.40 -12.17
N HIS A 96 -3.53 6.50 -12.58
CA HIS A 96 -4.01 7.33 -13.69
C HIS A 96 -2.92 8.30 -14.20
N PRO A 97 -2.66 8.41 -15.52
CA PRO A 97 -1.67 9.33 -16.08
C PRO A 97 -1.86 10.80 -15.69
N TYR A 98 -3.11 11.26 -15.54
CA TYR A 98 -3.41 12.67 -15.22
C TYR A 98 -3.00 13.10 -13.81
N LEU A 99 -2.48 12.19 -12.98
CA LEU A 99 -1.77 12.56 -11.74
C LEU A 99 -0.41 13.23 -12.01
N PHE A 100 0.04 13.27 -13.27
CA PHE A 100 1.15 14.07 -13.74
C PHE A 100 0.61 15.34 -14.42
N PRO A 101 1.04 16.55 -13.98
CA PRO A 101 0.55 17.82 -14.54
C PRO A 101 0.68 17.93 -16.06
N VAL A 102 1.72 17.34 -16.65
CA VAL A 102 1.95 17.32 -18.11
C VAL A 102 0.92 16.49 -18.86
N ALA A 103 0.34 15.47 -18.23
CA ALA A 103 -0.66 14.60 -18.84
C ALA A 103 -2.07 15.17 -18.77
N ALA A 104 -2.32 16.04 -17.78
CA ALA A 104 -3.62 16.65 -17.52
C ALA A 104 -3.85 17.96 -18.29
N MET A 105 -2.79 18.53 -18.87
CA MET A 105 -2.86 19.64 -19.84
C MET A 105 -2.95 19.08 -21.26
#